data_AF-A0A967MQS4-F1
#
_entry.id   AF-A0A967MQS4-F1
#
_cell.length_a   1.000
_cell.length_b   1.000
_cell.length_c   1.000
_cell.angle_alpha   90.00
_cell.angle_beta   90.00
_cell.angle_gamma   90.00
#
_symmetry.space_group_name_H-M   'P 1'
#
loop_
_entity.id
_entity.type
_entity.pdbx_description
1 polymer ?
#
loop_
_entity_poly.entity_id
_entity_poly.type
_entity_poly.pdbx_seq_one_letter_code
_entity_poly.pdbx_strand_id
1 'polypeptide(L)'
;MIDAVREIERREAAERAARPEPAPRPRDYIVDSTTAVIDTPVPDRWMRRGRRCHRRRGRFVCDGPRRVPQPRGAAAALAQRLEIGTRDMATKILLGPPEETWISEVNGSEDDTLLWPVPEGRLWRGFGYVRRGRARHRLHKGLDIGAPHGALIRSVNDGLVIYSDNEVSGYGNLMMVL
;
A
#
# COMPACT_ATOMS: atom_id res chain seq x y z
N MET A 1 -38.93 -26.98 -3.40
CA MET A 1 -37.55 -26.59 -3.04
C MET A 1 -36.59 -26.68 -4.23
N ILE A 2 -36.65 -27.74 -5.06
CA ILE A 2 -35.86 -27.85 -6.29
C ILE A 2 -36.23 -26.78 -7.35
N ASP A 3 -37.52 -26.45 -7.47
CA ASP A 3 -37.97 -25.47 -8.49
C ASP A 3 -37.52 -24.03 -8.19
N ALA A 4 -37.41 -23.67 -6.91
CA ALA A 4 -36.93 -22.35 -6.50
C ALA A 4 -35.43 -22.15 -6.80
N VAL A 5 -34.62 -23.22 -6.69
CA VAL A 5 -33.19 -23.17 -7.05
C VAL A 5 -33.03 -23.00 -8.56
N ARG A 6 -33.85 -23.70 -9.36
CA ARG A 6 -33.84 -23.56 -10.83
C ARG A 6 -34.27 -22.17 -11.30
N GLU A 7 -35.18 -21.52 -10.57
CA GLU A 7 -35.61 -20.15 -10.84
C GLU A 7 -34.47 -19.15 -10.58
N ILE A 8 -33.72 -19.33 -9.49
CA ILE A 8 -32.55 -18.52 -9.14
C ILE A 8 -31.44 -18.70 -10.19
N GLU A 9 -31.12 -19.95 -10.54
CA GLU A 9 -30.10 -20.26 -11.55
C GLU A 9 -30.43 -19.64 -12.91
N ARG A 10 -31.73 -19.63 -13.31
CA ARG A 10 -32.17 -18.98 -14.55
C ARG A 10 -32.05 -17.45 -14.49
N ARG A 11 -32.35 -16.83 -13.34
CA ARG A 11 -32.19 -15.38 -13.15
C ARG A 11 -30.73 -14.98 -13.18
N GLU A 12 -29.86 -15.71 -12.50
CA GLU A 12 -28.42 -15.48 -12.51
C GLU A 12 -27.80 -15.68 -13.89
N ALA A 13 -28.27 -16.69 -14.64
CA ALA A 13 -27.85 -16.91 -16.02
C ALA A 13 -28.31 -15.77 -16.95
N ALA A 14 -29.54 -15.27 -16.77
CA ALA A 14 -30.06 -14.14 -17.54
C ALA A 14 -29.31 -12.83 -17.21
N GLU A 15 -28.98 -12.58 -15.95
CA GLU A 15 -28.16 -11.42 -15.54
C GLU A 15 -26.72 -11.51 -16.08
N ARG A 16 -26.11 -12.70 -16.08
CA ARG A 16 -24.79 -12.90 -16.70
C ARG A 16 -24.82 -12.68 -18.21
N ALA A 17 -25.88 -13.12 -18.89
CA ALA A 17 -26.03 -12.95 -20.33
C ALA A 17 -26.36 -11.50 -20.74
N ALA A 18 -26.99 -10.74 -19.85
CA ALA A 18 -27.29 -9.32 -20.06
C ALA A 18 -26.10 -8.39 -19.75
N ARG A 19 -25.01 -8.92 -19.18
CA ARG A 19 -23.81 -8.13 -18.91
C ARG A 19 -23.11 -7.85 -20.24
N PRO A 20 -22.92 -6.57 -20.63
CA PRO A 20 -22.23 -6.25 -21.87
C PRO A 20 -20.82 -6.86 -21.85
N GLU A 21 -20.39 -7.41 -22.99
CA GLU A 21 -19.06 -7.96 -23.14
C GLU A 21 -18.04 -6.86 -22.79
N PRO A 22 -17.09 -7.12 -21.88
CA PRO A 22 -16.12 -6.10 -21.50
C PRO A 22 -15.36 -5.70 -22.76
N ALA A 23 -15.25 -4.39 -22.98
CA ALA A 23 -14.52 -3.85 -24.12
C ALA A 23 -13.13 -4.52 -24.22
N PRO A 24 -12.64 -4.82 -25.44
CA PRO A 24 -11.35 -5.45 -25.61
C PRO A 24 -10.27 -4.59 -24.96
N ARG A 25 -9.64 -5.14 -23.92
CA ARG A 25 -8.66 -4.42 -23.10
C ARG A 25 -7.36 -4.19 -23.90
N PRO A 26 -6.77 -2.98 -23.88
CA PRO A 26 -5.43 -2.75 -24.38
C PRO A 26 -4.45 -3.69 -23.69
N ARG A 27 -3.51 -4.28 -24.45
CA ARG A 27 -2.55 -5.30 -23.99
C ARG A 27 -1.40 -4.74 -23.14
N ASP A 28 -1.46 -3.47 -22.77
CA ASP A 28 -0.38 -2.76 -22.13
C ASP A 28 -0.59 -2.75 -20.60
N TYR A 29 -0.29 -3.88 -19.95
CA TYR A 29 -0.41 -4.07 -18.50
C TYR A 29 0.65 -3.30 -17.67
N ILE A 30 1.36 -2.36 -18.28
CA ILE A 30 2.37 -1.54 -17.63
C ILE A 30 2.05 -0.09 -17.99
N VAL A 31 1.35 0.59 -17.09
CA VAL A 31 1.19 2.04 -17.18
C VAL A 31 2.59 2.65 -17.10
N ASP A 32 2.94 3.45 -18.10
CA ASP A 32 4.22 4.17 -18.14
C ASP A 32 4.33 5.06 -16.91
N SER A 33 5.17 4.59 -15.98
CA SER A 33 5.52 5.28 -14.76
C SER A 33 6.40 6.51 -14.99
N THR A 34 6.45 7.09 -16.18
CA THR A 34 7.01 8.42 -16.44
C THR A 34 5.93 9.49 -16.60
N THR A 35 4.71 9.12 -16.97
CA THR A 35 3.64 10.09 -17.35
C THR A 35 2.78 10.56 -16.17
N ALA A 36 2.72 9.79 -15.08
CA ALA A 36 1.93 10.13 -13.88
C ALA A 36 2.76 10.88 -12.80
N VAL A 37 3.34 12.03 -13.12
CA VAL A 37 4.07 12.85 -12.13
C VAL A 37 3.08 13.82 -11.48
N ILE A 38 2.69 13.55 -10.23
CA ILE A 38 2.13 14.58 -9.37
C ILE A 38 3.30 15.45 -8.92
N ASP A 39 3.30 16.73 -9.30
CA ASP A 39 4.23 17.71 -8.73
C ASP A 39 3.94 17.80 -7.22
N THR A 40 4.75 17.09 -6.43
CA THR A 40 4.60 17.04 -4.98
C THR A 40 5.43 18.17 -4.42
N PRO A 41 4.82 19.28 -3.95
CA PRO A 41 5.57 20.42 -3.46
C PRO A 41 6.43 20.00 -2.26
N VAL A 42 7.64 20.55 -2.19
CA VAL A 42 8.54 20.29 -1.05
C VAL A 42 7.87 20.79 0.23
N PRO A 43 7.79 19.97 1.30
CA PRO A 43 7.21 20.40 2.56
C PRO A 43 7.96 21.58 3.18
N ASP A 44 7.19 22.60 3.57
CA ASP A 44 7.66 23.78 4.29
C ASP A 44 7.87 23.49 5.79
N ARG A 45 7.10 22.54 6.35
CA ARG A 45 7.20 22.09 7.74
C ARG A 45 7.39 20.59 7.83
N TRP A 46 8.25 20.20 8.76
CA TRP A 46 8.60 18.81 9.03
C TRP A 46 8.24 18.47 10.47
N MET A 47 7.75 17.25 10.70
CA MET A 47 7.65 16.72 12.06
C MET A 47 9.03 16.69 12.72
N ARG A 48 9.05 16.69 14.06
CA ARG A 48 10.30 16.69 14.83
C ARG A 48 11.20 15.55 14.35
N ARG A 49 12.35 15.92 13.79
CA ARG A 49 13.36 14.98 13.31
C ARG A 49 13.81 14.10 14.46
N GLY A 50 13.97 12.81 14.18
CA GLY A 50 14.39 11.83 15.16
C GLY A 50 15.01 10.62 14.48
N ARG A 51 15.82 9.89 15.23
CA ARG A 51 16.28 8.55 14.85
C ARG A 51 15.82 7.62 15.96
N ARG A 52 15.12 6.54 15.59
CA ARG A 52 14.72 5.52 16.54
C ARG A 52 15.68 4.36 16.38
N CYS A 53 16.70 4.40 17.23
CA CYS A 53 17.71 3.37 17.29
C CYS A 53 17.55 2.57 18.57
N HIS A 54 17.67 1.25 18.46
CA HIS A 54 17.52 0.34 19.58
C HIS A 54 18.47 -0.85 19.42
N ARG A 55 18.81 -1.49 20.55
CA ARG A 55 19.65 -2.69 20.55
C ARG A 55 18.76 -3.92 20.37
N ARG A 56 19.02 -4.71 19.32
CA ARG A 56 18.30 -5.96 19.03
C ARG A 56 19.28 -7.09 18.77
N ARG A 57 19.22 -8.15 19.59
CA ARG A 57 20.10 -9.33 19.51
C ARG A 57 21.59 -8.94 19.42
N GLY A 58 22.02 -8.02 20.29
CA GLY A 58 23.39 -7.51 20.36
C GLY A 58 23.78 -6.47 19.29
N ARG A 59 22.96 -6.27 18.25
CA ARG A 59 23.22 -5.29 17.18
C ARG A 59 22.46 -3.99 17.42
N PHE A 60 23.04 -2.87 17.03
CA PHE A 60 22.36 -1.58 16.99
C PHE A 60 21.59 -1.46 15.68
N VAL A 61 20.29 -1.21 15.74
CA VAL A 61 19.41 -1.09 14.58
C VAL A 61 18.69 0.24 14.66
N CYS A 62 18.56 0.94 13.53
CA CYS A 62 17.88 2.23 13.45
C CYS A 62 16.81 2.19 12.35
N ASP A 63 15.63 2.77 12.60
CA ASP A 63 14.56 2.94 11.61
C ASP A 63 14.81 4.15 10.67
N GLY A 64 16.06 4.64 10.59
CA GLY A 64 16.44 5.78 9.78
C GLY A 64 16.03 7.16 10.37
N PRO A 65 16.39 8.25 9.68
CA PRO A 65 15.92 9.59 10.05
C PRO A 65 14.44 9.75 9.71
N ARG A 66 13.66 10.27 10.66
CA ARG A 66 12.26 10.64 10.43
C ARG A 66 12.20 11.79 9.42
N ARG A 67 11.70 11.50 8.22
CA ARG A 67 11.52 12.46 7.11
C ARG A 67 10.04 12.58 6.77
N VAL A 68 9.26 13.10 7.71
CA VAL A 68 7.80 13.16 7.62
C VAL A 68 7.37 14.63 7.62
N PRO A 69 6.62 15.09 6.60
CA PRO A 69 6.05 16.43 6.60
C PRO A 69 5.05 16.60 7.74
N GLN A 70 4.92 17.80 8.29
CA GLN A 70 3.85 18.07 9.25
C GLN A 70 2.50 18.00 8.53
N PRO A 71 1.53 17.17 9.01
CA PRO A 71 0.20 17.14 8.42
C PRO A 71 -0.47 18.51 8.48
N ARG A 72 -1.14 18.92 7.40
CA ARG A 72 -1.87 20.20 7.31
C ARG A 72 -3.15 20.09 6.47
N GLY A 73 -4.04 21.08 6.65
CA GLY A 73 -5.24 21.25 5.82
C GLY A 73 -6.25 20.10 5.94
N ALA A 74 -7.01 19.86 4.86
CA ALA A 74 -8.06 18.86 4.79
C ALA A 74 -7.57 17.43 5.09
N ALA A 75 -6.38 17.06 4.59
CA ALA A 75 -5.80 15.74 4.85
C ALA A 75 -5.52 15.51 6.35
N ALA A 76 -5.03 16.53 7.06
CA ALA A 76 -4.81 16.42 8.51
C ALA A 76 -6.13 16.35 9.31
N ALA A 77 -7.16 17.08 8.88
CA ALA A 77 -8.49 17.01 9.49
C ALA A 77 -9.14 15.63 9.29
N LEU A 78 -9.01 15.09 8.07
CA LEU A 78 -9.45 13.73 7.75
C LEU A 78 -8.72 12.69 8.62
N ALA A 79 -7.40 12.79 8.71
CA ALA A 79 -6.61 11.87 9.51
C ALA A 79 -7.01 11.88 10.99
N GLN A 80 -7.29 13.06 11.56
CA GLN A 80 -7.79 13.20 12.92
C GLN A 80 -9.19 12.58 13.09
N ARG A 81 -10.10 12.84 12.16
CA ARG A 81 -11.47 12.31 12.18
C ARG A 81 -11.52 10.78 12.11
N LEU A 82 -10.63 10.17 11.34
CA LEU A 82 -10.55 8.72 11.16
C LEU A 82 -9.60 8.03 12.17
N GLU A 83 -8.93 8.80 13.03
CA GLU A 83 -7.92 8.32 13.98
C GLU A 83 -6.76 7.52 13.33
N ILE A 84 -6.43 7.88 12.08
CA ILE A 84 -5.34 7.28 11.30
C ILE A 84 -4.02 8.06 11.46
N GLY A 85 -2.94 7.54 10.89
CA GLY A 85 -1.59 8.13 11.00
C GLY A 85 -0.81 7.75 12.26
N THR A 86 -1.37 6.92 13.15
CA THR A 86 -0.70 6.49 14.39
C THR A 86 0.01 5.14 14.22
N ARG A 87 1.05 4.89 15.03
CA ARG A 87 1.74 3.60 15.07
C ARG A 87 0.81 2.45 15.47
N ASP A 88 -0.11 2.70 16.39
CA ASP A 88 -1.01 1.68 16.91
C ASP A 88 -2.03 1.28 15.83
N MET A 89 -2.56 2.25 15.08
CA MET A 89 -3.36 2.00 13.87
C MET A 89 -2.56 1.18 12.83
N ALA A 90 -1.32 1.59 12.53
CA ALA A 90 -0.48 0.86 11.57
C ALA A 90 -0.24 -0.60 12.00
N THR A 91 -0.13 -0.84 13.30
CA THR A 91 0.01 -2.18 13.87
C THR A 91 -1.27 -3.00 13.69
N LYS A 92 -2.46 -2.41 13.89
CA LYS A 92 -3.74 -3.09 13.64
C LYS A 92 -3.81 -3.63 12.21
N ILE A 93 -3.48 -2.82 11.21
CA ILE A 93 -3.55 -3.21 9.79
C ILE A 93 -2.51 -4.27 9.42
N LEU A 94 -1.32 -4.24 10.03
CA LEU A 94 -0.33 -5.30 9.79
C LEU A 94 -0.77 -6.68 10.34
N LEU A 95 -1.75 -6.69 11.24
CA LEU A 95 -2.23 -7.89 11.93
C LEU A 95 -3.63 -8.33 11.48
N GLY A 96 -4.37 -7.49 10.75
CA GLY A 96 -5.75 -7.76 10.37
C GLY A 96 -6.26 -6.84 9.26
N PRO A 97 -7.53 -7.02 8.83
CA PRO A 97 -8.12 -6.19 7.80
C PRO A 97 -8.31 -4.73 8.28
N PRO A 98 -8.38 -3.76 7.34
CA PRO A 98 -8.72 -2.38 7.67
C PRO A 98 -10.16 -2.26 8.20
N GLU A 99 -10.41 -1.20 8.98
CA GLU A 99 -11.77 -0.88 9.44
C GLU A 99 -12.62 -0.38 8.27
N GLU A 100 -13.90 -0.79 8.20
CA GLU A 100 -14.83 -0.44 7.11
C GLU A 100 -14.97 1.08 6.93
N THR A 101 -14.92 1.82 8.03
CA THR A 101 -14.95 3.28 8.02
C THR A 101 -13.80 3.89 7.24
N TRP A 102 -12.60 3.30 7.27
CA TRP A 102 -11.47 3.75 6.46
C TRP A 102 -11.65 3.39 4.99
N ILE A 103 -12.16 2.18 4.70
CA ILE A 103 -12.44 1.73 3.34
C ILE A 103 -13.45 2.67 2.66
N SER A 104 -14.50 3.07 3.39
CA SER A 104 -15.54 3.96 2.87
C SER A 104 -15.05 5.37 2.49
N GLU A 105 -13.85 5.75 2.92
CA GLU A 105 -13.23 7.05 2.62
C GLU A 105 -12.19 6.96 1.49
N VAL A 106 -11.93 5.75 0.96
CA VAL A 106 -11.09 5.56 -0.21
C VAL A 106 -11.84 6.09 -1.44
N ASN A 107 -11.37 7.23 -1.95
CA ASN A 107 -11.91 7.85 -3.15
C ASN A 107 -10.96 7.58 -4.33
N GLY A 108 -11.07 6.38 -4.90
CA GLY A 108 -10.29 5.92 -6.05
C GLY A 108 -11.09 4.91 -6.86
N SER A 109 -10.74 4.73 -8.14
CA SER A 109 -11.32 3.67 -8.96
C SER A 109 -10.55 2.37 -8.76
N GLU A 110 -11.27 1.26 -8.59
CA GLU A 110 -10.67 -0.06 -8.71
C GLU A 110 -10.14 -0.22 -10.14
N ASP A 111 -8.84 -0.48 -10.26
CA ASP A 111 -8.18 -0.81 -11.52
C ASP A 111 -7.62 -2.24 -11.40
N ASP A 112 -7.92 -3.07 -12.39
CA ASP A 112 -7.38 -4.43 -12.51
C ASP A 112 -5.86 -4.43 -12.82
N THR A 113 -5.32 -3.26 -13.15
CA THR A 113 -3.92 -3.03 -13.45
C THR A 113 -3.27 -2.21 -12.35
N LEU A 114 -2.10 -2.68 -11.89
CA LEU A 114 -1.30 -1.99 -10.88
C LEU A 114 -0.04 -1.43 -11.53
N LEU A 115 0.31 -0.19 -11.19
CA LEU A 115 1.57 0.40 -11.60
C LEU A 115 2.75 -0.28 -10.90
N TRP A 116 3.83 -0.50 -11.63
CA TRP A 116 5.11 -0.86 -11.01
C TRP A 116 5.62 0.32 -10.16
N PRO A 117 5.74 0.19 -8.82
CA PRO A 117 5.83 1.35 -7.93
C PRO A 117 7.18 2.07 -7.99
N VAL A 118 8.21 1.46 -8.55
CA VAL A 118 9.56 2.03 -8.63
C VAL A 118 10.02 1.98 -10.08
N PRO A 119 9.87 3.07 -10.85
CA PRO A 119 10.15 3.10 -12.30
C PRO A 119 11.51 2.49 -12.70
N GLU A 120 12.56 2.83 -11.96
CA GLU A 120 13.94 2.36 -12.18
C GLU A 120 14.27 1.06 -11.41
N GLY A 121 13.29 0.53 -10.69
CA GLY A 121 13.45 -0.58 -9.76
C GLY A 121 13.39 -1.95 -10.43
N ARG A 122 14.15 -2.90 -9.89
CA ARG A 122 14.15 -4.30 -10.33
C ARG A 122 13.73 -5.23 -9.20
N LEU A 123 12.98 -6.28 -9.52
CA LEU A 123 12.63 -7.31 -8.55
C LEU A 123 13.92 -7.95 -7.97
N TRP A 124 14.09 -7.84 -6.65
CA TRP A 124 15.25 -8.36 -5.93
C TRP A 124 14.92 -9.66 -5.20
N ARG A 125 13.80 -9.70 -4.47
CA ARG A 125 13.29 -10.90 -3.78
C ARG A 125 11.77 -10.96 -3.84
N GLY A 126 11.25 -12.14 -4.15
CA GLY A 126 9.82 -12.40 -4.20
C GLY A 126 9.17 -12.70 -2.84
N PHE A 127 7.87 -12.92 -2.87
CA PHE A 127 7.08 -13.40 -1.74
C PHE A 127 7.43 -14.86 -1.39
N GLY A 128 7.24 -15.26 -0.13
CA GLY A 128 7.39 -16.66 0.30
C GLY A 128 8.73 -16.98 0.99
N TYR A 129 9.13 -18.26 0.97
CA TYR A 129 10.36 -18.74 1.62
C TYR A 129 11.60 -18.52 0.74
N VAL A 130 11.87 -17.26 0.40
CA VAL A 130 12.95 -16.86 -0.52
C VAL A 130 14.31 -16.64 0.17
N ARG A 131 14.37 -16.76 1.50
CA ARG A 131 15.58 -16.49 2.30
C ARG A 131 16.44 -17.75 2.42
N ARG A 132 17.77 -17.58 2.53
CA ARG A 132 18.74 -18.67 2.67
C ARG A 132 19.32 -18.76 4.10
N GLY A 133 20.02 -19.87 4.38
CA GLY A 133 20.74 -20.08 5.63
C GLY A 133 19.84 -20.09 6.87
N ARG A 134 20.29 -19.44 7.95
CA ARG A 134 19.59 -19.41 9.25
C ARG A 134 18.19 -18.76 9.18
N ALA A 135 17.88 -18.02 8.12
CA ALA A 135 16.59 -17.34 7.94
C ALA A 135 15.63 -18.07 6.98
N ARG A 136 15.98 -19.27 6.48
CA ARG A 136 15.16 -20.02 5.51
C ARG A 136 13.74 -20.31 5.95
N HIS A 137 13.53 -20.46 7.27
CA HIS A 137 12.22 -20.72 7.87
C HIS A 137 11.34 -19.47 7.97
N ARG A 138 11.83 -18.29 7.59
CA ARG A 138 11.08 -17.04 7.73
C ARG A 138 10.41 -16.67 6.43
N LEU A 139 9.08 -16.70 6.42
CA LEU A 139 8.27 -16.21 5.33
C LEU A 139 8.56 -14.74 5.02
N HIS A 140 8.74 -14.42 3.74
CA HIS A 140 8.76 -13.05 3.23
C HIS A 140 7.34 -12.67 2.82
N LYS A 141 6.75 -11.67 3.49
CA LYS A 141 5.36 -11.26 3.31
C LYS A 141 5.16 -10.18 2.23
N GLY A 142 6.19 -9.90 1.43
CA GLY A 142 6.15 -8.84 0.43
C GLY A 142 7.15 -9.08 -0.70
N LEU A 143 7.35 -8.05 -1.52
CA LEU A 143 8.31 -8.01 -2.61
C LEU A 143 9.39 -6.97 -2.28
N ASP A 144 10.65 -7.34 -2.47
CA ASP A 144 11.76 -6.39 -2.41
C ASP A 144 12.08 -5.91 -3.82
N ILE A 145 12.01 -4.59 -4.04
CA ILE A 145 12.40 -3.93 -5.29
C ILE A 145 13.69 -3.15 -5.03
N GLY A 146 14.76 -3.51 -5.72
CA GLY A 146 16.05 -2.83 -5.62
C GLY A 146 16.10 -1.63 -6.57
N ALA A 147 16.49 -0.47 -6.07
CA ALA A 147 16.67 0.76 -6.84
C ALA A 147 17.77 1.64 -6.22
N PRO A 148 18.36 2.59 -6.98
CA PRO A 148 19.28 3.58 -6.44
C PRO A 148 18.67 4.40 -5.29
N HIS A 149 19.51 4.86 -4.36
CA HIS A 149 19.03 5.74 -3.29
C HIS A 149 18.50 7.06 -3.88
N GLY A 150 17.29 7.44 -3.48
CA GLY A 150 16.60 8.63 -3.99
C GLY A 150 15.70 8.37 -5.19
N ALA A 151 15.63 7.12 -5.68
CA ALA A 151 14.65 6.72 -6.69
C ALA A 151 13.22 7.05 -6.21
N LEU A 152 12.39 7.48 -7.17
CA LEU A 152 10.99 7.80 -6.91
C LEU A 152 10.19 6.52 -6.60
N ILE A 153 9.28 6.64 -5.64
CA ILE A 153 8.28 5.61 -5.32
C ILE A 153 6.93 6.21 -5.65
N ARG A 154 6.12 5.48 -6.41
CA ARG A 154 4.77 5.87 -6.84
C ARG A 154 3.73 4.98 -6.19
N SER A 155 2.54 5.53 -5.99
CA SER A 155 1.39 4.71 -5.60
C SER A 155 1.07 3.73 -6.73
N VAL A 156 0.73 2.50 -6.37
CA VAL A 156 0.40 1.44 -7.34
C VAL A 156 -0.99 1.61 -7.93
N ASN A 157 -1.87 2.29 -7.19
CA ASN A 157 -3.22 2.70 -7.58
C ASN A 157 -3.61 3.95 -6.76
N ASP A 158 -4.75 4.55 -7.07
CA ASP A 158 -5.41 5.54 -6.21
C ASP A 158 -5.76 4.89 -4.86
N GLY A 159 -5.75 5.70 -3.80
CA GLY A 159 -5.97 5.17 -2.46
C GLY A 159 -5.88 6.21 -1.36
N LEU A 160 -6.18 5.78 -0.14
CA LEU A 160 -6.10 6.61 1.06
C LEU A 160 -4.79 6.34 1.81
N VAL A 161 -3.94 7.35 1.94
CA VAL A 161 -2.75 7.26 2.81
C VAL A 161 -3.21 7.23 4.26
N ILE A 162 -3.10 6.06 4.87
CA ILE A 162 -3.50 5.81 6.26
C ILE A 162 -2.33 5.95 7.24
N TYR A 163 -1.10 5.76 6.77
CA TYR A 163 0.09 5.89 7.62
C TYR A 163 1.28 6.41 6.81
N SER A 164 2.05 7.34 7.38
CA SER A 164 3.31 7.83 6.81
C SER A 164 4.25 8.27 7.92
N ASP A 165 5.02 7.33 8.47
CA ASP A 165 6.01 7.63 9.50
C ASP A 165 7.10 6.57 9.61
N ASN A 166 8.10 6.78 10.48
CA ASN A 166 9.11 5.78 10.82
C ASN A 166 8.85 5.13 12.17
N GLU A 167 7.58 5.07 12.60
CA GLU A 167 7.21 4.61 13.92
C GLU A 167 7.06 3.08 14.08
N VAL A 168 7.02 2.35 12.96
CA VAL A 168 6.94 0.88 12.95
C VAL A 168 8.36 0.28 12.84
N SER A 169 8.79 -0.38 13.91
CA SER A 169 10.17 -0.90 14.02
C SER A 169 10.47 -1.96 12.96
N GLY A 170 11.64 -1.84 12.33
CA GLY A 170 12.15 -2.82 11.36
C GLY A 170 11.73 -2.59 9.91
N TYR A 171 10.86 -1.61 9.65
CA TYR A 171 10.51 -1.16 8.29
C TYR A 171 11.31 0.06 7.83
N GLY A 172 11.81 0.87 8.78
CA GLY A 172 12.37 2.18 8.45
C GLY A 172 11.26 3.23 8.29
N ASN A 173 11.39 4.14 7.32
CA ASN A 173 10.27 4.98 6.90
C ASN A 173 9.24 4.11 6.19
N LEU A 174 7.98 4.21 6.60
CA LEU A 174 6.90 3.35 6.13
C LEU A 174 5.69 4.20 5.73
N MET A 175 5.14 3.88 4.56
CA MET A 175 3.87 4.40 4.08
C MET A 175 2.92 3.22 3.90
N MET A 176 1.66 3.40 4.29
CA MET A 176 0.58 2.46 4.04
C MET A 176 -0.55 3.19 3.32
N VAL A 177 -1.09 2.56 2.29
CA VAL A 177 -2.18 3.05 1.46
C VAL A 177 -3.24 1.95 1.43
N LEU A 178 -4.51 2.35 1.62
CA LEU A 178 -5.67 1.50 1.35
C LEU A 178 -6.13 1.72 -0.08
#